data_AF-A0A928U9Z8-F1
#
_entry.id   AF-A0A928U9Z8-F1
#
_cell.length_a   1.000
_cell.length_b   1.000
_cell.length_c   1.000
_cell.angle_alpha   90.00
_cell.angle_beta   90.00
_cell.angle_gamma   90.00
#
_symmetry.space_group_name_H-M   'P 1'
#
loop_
_entity.id
_entity.type
_entity.pdbx_description
1 polymer ?
#
loop_
_entity_poly.entity_id
_entity_poly.type
_entity_poly.pdbx_seq_one_letter_code
_entity_poly.pdbx_strand_id
1 'polypeptide(L)'
;MMYKVLREFKVRVKGEIVVMAVDCIVDLPEVAAKMFIQQGKIEKVFEPVDDLSERMAIMGENCSPDEIVPYVTDYGSLVIPFNSPARYHYWKAGQSPCDTLKELGRCDLLDKYRDITGGRPRGHIEN
;
A
#
# COMPACT_ATOMS: atom_id res chain seq x y z
N MET A 1 -1.38 -5.66 -15.43
CA MET A 1 -0.40 -5.34 -14.37
C MET A 1 0.84 -4.81 -15.06
N MET A 2 1.43 -3.73 -14.55
CA MET A 2 2.58 -3.10 -15.18
C MET A 2 3.89 -3.73 -14.71
N TYR A 3 4.82 -3.90 -15.65
CA TYR A 3 6.15 -4.43 -15.40
C TYR A 3 7.20 -3.57 -16.11
N LYS A 4 8.35 -3.40 -15.46
CA LYS A 4 9.52 -2.74 -16.03
C LYS A 4 10.42 -3.79 -16.66
N VAL A 5 10.86 -3.54 -17.88
CA VAL A 5 11.76 -4.44 -18.59
C VAL A 5 13.20 -4.20 -18.15
N LEU A 6 13.83 -5.21 -17.55
CA LEU A 6 15.23 -5.17 -17.12
C LEU A 6 16.18 -5.67 -18.22
N ARG A 7 15.71 -6.58 -19.07
CA ARG A 7 16.49 -7.16 -20.17
C ARG A 7 15.63 -7.28 -21.41
N GLU A 8 16.20 -6.97 -22.57
CA GLU A 8 15.47 -7.08 -23.84
C GLU A 8 14.95 -8.51 -24.06
N PHE A 9 13.70 -8.63 -24.48
CA PHE A 9 13.12 -9.91 -24.87
C PHE A 9 12.05 -9.74 -25.94
N LYS A 10 11.80 -10.83 -26.66
CA LYS A 10 10.82 -10.87 -27.75
C LYS A 10 9.59 -11.64 -27.30
N VAL A 11 8.42 -11.07 -27.51
CA VAL A 11 7.13 -11.71 -27.23
C VAL A 11 6.30 -11.76 -28.50
N ARG A 12 5.56 -12.85 -28.67
CA ARG A 12 4.62 -12.97 -29.77
C ARG A 12 3.24 -12.51 -29.30
N VAL A 13 2.79 -11.37 -29.81
CA VAL A 13 1.48 -10.80 -29.50
C VAL A 13 0.64 -10.82 -30.78
N LYS A 14 -0.51 -11.50 -30.75
CA LYS A 14 -1.44 -11.61 -31.90
C LYS A 14 -0.80 -12.05 -33.22
N GLY A 15 0.27 -12.85 -33.17
CA GLY A 15 0.97 -13.36 -34.34
C GLY A 15 2.21 -12.57 -34.74
N GLU A 16 2.38 -11.34 -34.23
CA GLU A 16 3.52 -10.47 -34.49
C GLU A 16 4.57 -10.61 -33.39
N ILE A 17 5.85 -10.50 -33.75
CA ILE A 17 6.97 -10.52 -32.79
C ILE A 17 7.24 -9.09 -32.37
N VAL A 18 6.93 -8.77 -31.11
CA VAL A 18 7.20 -7.46 -30.52
C VAL A 18 8.45 -7.56 -29.66
N VAL A 19 9.40 -6.66 -29.91
CA VAL A 19 10.63 -6.53 -29.11
C VAL A 19 10.35 -5.58 -27.95
N MET A 20 10.54 -6.05 -26.73
CA MET A 20 10.43 -5.26 -25.51
C MET A 20 11.81 -4.76 -25.15
N ALA A 21 12.06 -3.45 -25.33
CA ALA A 21 13.33 -2.82 -25.00
C ALA A 21 13.51 -2.65 -23.49
N VAL A 22 14.76 -2.56 -23.05
CA VAL A 22 15.12 -2.29 -21.65
C VAL A 22 14.56 -0.93 -21.21
N ASP A 23 14.15 -0.84 -19.95
CA ASP A 23 13.55 0.33 -19.29
C ASP A 23 12.11 0.66 -19.74
N CYS A 24 11.54 -0.07 -20.71
CA CYS A 24 10.13 0.08 -21.07
C CYS A 24 9.19 -0.46 -19.98
N ILE A 25 8.03 0.17 -19.85
CA ILE A 25 6.91 -0.31 -19.04
C ILE A 25 5.94 -1.07 -19.95
N VAL A 26 5.61 -2.29 -19.57
CA VAL A 26 4.74 -3.19 -20.34
C VAL A 26 3.58 -3.67 -19.49
N ASP A 27 2.37 -3.65 -20.05
CA ASP A 27 1.22 -4.29 -19.43
C ASP A 27 1.16 -5.76 -19.87
N LEU A 28 1.25 -6.66 -18.89
CA LEU A 28 1.20 -8.10 -19.12
C LEU A 28 0.25 -8.77 -18.13
N PRO A 29 -0.44 -9.85 -18.55
CA PRO A 29 -1.17 -10.70 -17.62
C PRO A 29 -0.19 -11.42 -16.69
N GLU A 30 -0.56 -11.56 -15.41
CA GLU A 30 0.33 -12.11 -14.36
C GLU A 30 0.85 -13.51 -14.71
N VAL A 31 0.00 -14.33 -15.35
CA VAL A 31 0.36 -15.69 -15.79
C VAL A 31 1.54 -15.67 -16.77
N ALA A 32 1.55 -14.73 -17.72
CA ALA A 32 2.65 -14.59 -18.67
C ALA A 32 3.88 -13.93 -18.01
N ALA A 33 3.65 -12.93 -17.17
CA ALA A 33 4.70 -12.20 -16.49
C ALA A 33 5.54 -13.09 -15.55
N LYS A 34 4.93 -14.06 -14.86
CA LYS A 34 5.62 -15.02 -13.98
C LYS A 34 6.82 -15.67 -14.64
N MET A 35 6.69 -16.08 -15.90
CA MET A 35 7.79 -16.71 -16.64
C MET A 35 8.96 -15.74 -16.88
N PHE A 36 8.68 -14.48 -17.19
CA PHE A 36 9.70 -13.47 -17.45
C PHE A 36 10.33 -12.92 -16.17
N ILE A 37 9.58 -12.87 -15.07
CA ILE A 37 10.10 -12.53 -13.73
C ILE A 37 11.08 -13.61 -13.27
N GLN A 38 10.74 -14.89 -13.39
CA GLN A 38 11.66 -15.99 -13.04
C GLN A 38 12.95 -15.97 -13.88
N GLN A 39 12.88 -15.50 -15.12
CA GLN A 39 14.04 -15.34 -16.00
C GLN A 39 14.83 -14.04 -15.74
N GLY A 40 14.39 -13.19 -14.80
CA GLY A 40 15.01 -11.91 -14.48
C GLY A 40 14.95 -10.90 -15.64
N LYS A 41 13.94 -11.00 -16.52
CA LYS A 41 13.76 -10.12 -17.68
C LYS A 41 12.89 -8.91 -17.39
N ILE A 42 11.95 -9.05 -16.47
CA ILE A 42 11.04 -7.99 -16.05
C ILE A 42 10.91 -7.95 -14.54
N GLU A 43 10.53 -6.81 -14.01
CA GLU A 43 10.22 -6.57 -12.60
C GLU A 43 8.83 -5.96 -12.47
N LYS A 44 8.10 -6.30 -11.40
CA LYS A 44 6.78 -5.76 -11.13
C LYS A 44 6.90 -4.28 -10.78
N VAL A 45 6.21 -3.43 -11.53
CA VAL A 45 6.11 -2.01 -11.20
C VAL A 45 4.91 -1.87 -10.30
N PHE A 46 5.17 -1.47 -9.06
CA PHE A 46 4.12 -0.98 -8.19
C PHE A 46 3.83 0.45 -8.64
N GLU A 47 2.60 0.72 -9.06
CA GLU A 47 2.17 2.11 -9.24
C GLU A 47 2.43 2.82 -7.91
N PRO A 48 3.08 4.00 -7.92
CA PRO A 48 3.09 4.82 -6.72
C PRO A 48 1.63 5.12 -6.41
N VAL A 49 1.11 4.49 -5.35
CA VAL A 49 -0.15 4.89 -4.74
C VAL A 49 0.03 6.34 -4.37
N ASP A 50 -0.66 7.21 -5.11
CA ASP A 50 -0.66 8.65 -4.92
C ASP A 50 -0.78 8.94 -3.42
N ASP A 51 0.02 9.86 -2.88
CA ASP A 51 0.04 10.24 -1.46
C ASP A 51 -1.37 10.58 -0.92
N LEU A 52 -2.28 10.96 -1.83
CA LEU A 52 -3.70 11.16 -1.56
C LEU A 52 -4.47 9.85 -1.24
N SER A 53 -4.13 8.73 -1.89
CA SER A 53 -4.67 7.40 -1.56
C SER A 53 -4.19 6.90 -0.21
N GLU A 54 -2.96 7.21 0.21
CA GLU A 54 -2.51 6.93 1.58
C GLU A 54 -3.24 7.82 2.61
N ARG A 55 -3.52 9.08 2.26
CA ARG A 55 -4.39 9.96 3.06
C ARG A 55 -5.86 9.51 3.08
N MET A 56 -6.33 8.89 2.00
CA MET A 56 -7.68 8.33 1.88
C MET A 56 -7.80 6.91 2.44
N ALA A 57 -6.71 6.20 2.72
CA ALA A 57 -6.73 4.90 3.40
C ALA A 57 -7.22 4.97 4.86
N ILE A 58 -7.38 6.19 5.39
CA ILE A 58 -8.09 6.48 6.64
C ILE A 58 -9.62 6.39 6.46
N MET A 59 -10.14 6.60 5.24
CA MET A 59 -11.56 6.58 4.92
C MET A 59 -11.88 5.26 4.21
N GLY A 60 -12.48 4.33 4.96
CA GLY A 60 -12.78 2.96 4.56
C GLY A 60 -13.79 2.79 3.43
N GLU A 61 -13.52 3.35 2.24
CA GLU A 61 -14.32 3.13 1.02
C GLU A 61 -13.90 1.87 0.24
N ASN A 62 -12.83 1.17 0.65
CA ASN A 62 -12.30 -0.01 -0.06
C ASN A 62 -12.29 -1.31 0.75
N CYS A 63 -12.98 -1.37 1.89
CA CYS A 63 -13.09 -2.61 2.68
C CYS A 63 -14.23 -3.48 2.16
N SER A 64 -13.99 -4.79 2.07
CA SER A 64 -15.08 -5.75 1.86
C SER A 64 -16.07 -5.64 3.03
N PRO A 65 -17.39 -5.77 2.80
CA PRO A 65 -18.41 -5.56 3.84
C PRO A 65 -18.25 -6.47 5.08
N ASP A 66 -17.54 -7.58 4.93
CA ASP A 66 -17.22 -8.54 6.00
C ASP A 66 -16.03 -8.13 6.90
N GLU A 67 -15.25 -7.11 6.52
CA GLU A 67 -14.10 -6.64 7.30
C GLU A 67 -14.55 -5.67 8.39
N ILE A 68 -14.73 -6.20 9.61
CA ILE A 68 -15.13 -5.43 10.81
C ILE A 68 -13.97 -5.15 11.77
N VAL A 69 -12.80 -5.74 11.55
CA VAL A 69 -11.63 -5.59 12.42
C VAL A 69 -10.57 -4.70 11.78
N PRO A 70 -9.89 -3.82 12.54
CA PRO A 70 -8.73 -3.11 12.05
C PRO A 70 -7.65 -4.09 11.61
N TYR A 71 -6.91 -3.76 10.55
CA TYR A 71 -5.79 -4.57 10.07
C TYR A 71 -4.67 -3.69 9.53
N VAL A 72 -3.51 -4.31 9.35
CA VAL A 72 -2.33 -3.66 8.79
C VAL A 72 -2.08 -4.26 7.41
N THR A 73 -2.02 -3.41 6.38
CA THR A 73 -1.66 -3.84 5.03
C THR A 73 -0.19 -4.27 4.96
N ASP A 74 0.18 -5.06 3.95
CA ASP A 74 1.59 -5.44 3.69
C ASP A 74 2.55 -4.23 3.56
N TYR A 75 2.03 -3.06 3.19
CA TYR A 75 2.76 -1.78 3.12
C TYR A 75 2.97 -1.07 4.47
N GLY A 76 2.54 -1.67 5.58
CA GLY A 76 2.69 -1.09 6.92
C GLY A 76 1.75 0.10 7.19
N SER A 77 0.55 0.07 6.60
CA SER A 77 -0.49 1.08 6.83
C SER A 77 -1.65 0.45 7.63
N LEU A 78 -2.08 1.15 8.69
CA LEU A 78 -3.21 0.75 9.52
C LEU A 78 -4.50 1.16 8.82
N VAL A 79 -5.35 0.18 8.56
CA VAL A 79 -6.68 0.38 8.00
C VAL A 79 -7.70 0.06 9.07
N ILE A 80 -8.60 1.02 9.34
CA ILE A 80 -9.73 0.87 10.26
C ILE A 80 -11.01 0.91 9.42
N PRO A 81 -11.68 -0.23 9.19
CA PRO A 81 -12.92 -0.26 8.42
C PRO A 81 -14.02 0.59 9.04
N PHE A 82 -14.91 1.18 8.23
CA PHE A 82 -16.03 1.97 8.77
C PHE A 82 -17.05 1.12 9.53
N ASN A 83 -17.17 -0.16 9.15
CA ASN A 83 -18.01 -1.15 9.84
C ASN A 83 -17.38 -1.66 11.15
N SER A 84 -16.16 -1.24 11.48
CA SER A 84 -15.54 -1.57 12.76
C SER A 84 -16.22 -0.84 13.93
N PRO A 85 -16.20 -1.42 15.15
CA PRO A 85 -16.81 -0.78 16.29
C PRO A 85 -16.22 0.61 16.54
N ALA A 86 -17.06 1.56 16.95
CA ALA A 86 -16.70 2.98 17.13
C ALA A 86 -15.49 3.20 18.05
N ARG A 87 -15.16 2.23 18.91
CA ARG A 87 -13.94 2.24 19.71
C ARG A 87 -12.67 2.35 18.85
N TYR A 88 -12.65 1.80 17.64
CA TYR A 88 -11.48 1.86 16.76
C TYR A 88 -11.42 3.15 15.92
N HIS A 89 -12.51 3.91 15.85
CA HIS A 89 -12.59 5.13 15.05
C HIS A 89 -11.90 6.28 15.79
N TYR A 90 -10.59 6.40 15.66
CA TYR A 90 -9.84 7.48 16.32
C TYR A 90 -10.37 8.88 15.95
N TRP A 91 -10.95 9.04 14.76
CA TRP A 91 -11.61 10.27 14.29
C TRP A 91 -12.97 10.56 14.93
N LYS A 92 -13.55 9.61 15.69
CA LYS A 92 -14.79 9.78 16.47
C LYS A 92 -14.56 9.69 17.97
N ALA A 93 -13.40 10.13 18.45
CA ALA A 93 -12.99 10.00 19.85
C ALA A 93 -12.87 8.54 20.35
N GLY A 94 -12.62 7.60 19.43
CA GLY A 94 -12.21 6.25 19.76
C GLY A 94 -10.77 6.17 20.27
N GLN A 95 -10.26 4.94 20.40
CA GLN A 95 -8.89 4.61 20.76
C GLN A 95 -7.90 5.12 19.72
N SER A 96 -6.67 5.36 20.17
CA SER A 96 -5.62 5.85 19.29
C SER A 96 -5.20 4.77 18.27
N PRO A 97 -4.70 5.17 17.09
CA PRO A 97 -4.08 4.24 16.14
C PRO A 97 -3.00 3.37 16.80
N CYS A 98 -2.25 3.92 17.77
CA CYS A 98 -1.23 3.19 18.51
C CYS A 98 -1.81 2.09 19.40
N ASP A 99 -2.94 2.33 20.05
CA ASP A 99 -3.61 1.30 20.88
C ASP A 99 -4.18 0.19 19.99
N THR A 100 -4.75 0.56 18.84
CA THR A 100 -5.18 -0.42 17.82
C THR A 100 -4.01 -1.27 17.31
N LEU A 101 -2.85 -0.66 17.03
CA LEU A 101 -1.66 -1.40 16.59
C LEU A 101 -1.11 -2.34 17.67
N LYS A 102 -1.18 -1.95 18.95
CA LYS A 102 -0.82 -2.83 20.08
C LYS A 102 -1.75 -4.03 20.18
N GLU A 103 -3.06 -3.83 20.01
CA GLU A 103 -4.03 -4.94 19.98
C GLU A 103 -3.76 -5.92 18.83
N LEU A 104 -3.31 -5.41 17.67
CA LEU A 104 -2.94 -6.22 16.52
C LEU A 104 -1.55 -6.89 16.65
N GLY A 105 -0.81 -6.61 17.72
CA GLY A 105 0.55 -7.12 17.92
C GLY A 105 1.59 -6.53 16.96
N ARG A 106 1.25 -5.46 16.22
CA ARG A 106 2.11 -4.81 15.21
C ARG A 106 2.85 -3.62 15.83
N CYS A 107 3.57 -3.90 16.91
CA CYS A 107 4.37 -2.92 17.63
C CYS A 107 5.51 -2.33 16.78
N ASP A 108 5.94 -3.07 15.75
CA ASP A 108 6.89 -2.66 14.71
C ASP A 108 6.49 -1.37 13.97
N LEU A 109 5.19 -1.07 13.88
CA LEU A 109 4.69 0.13 13.21
C LEU A 109 4.45 1.31 14.16
N LEU A 110 4.59 1.12 15.48
CA LEU A 110 4.33 2.20 16.44
C LEU A 110 5.21 3.42 16.19
N ASP A 111 6.44 3.23 15.73
CA ASP A 111 7.37 4.31 15.42
C ASP A 111 6.86 5.19 14.26
N LYS A 112 6.27 4.57 13.22
CA LYS A 112 5.64 5.26 12.08
C LYS A 112 4.43 6.11 12.51
N TYR A 113 3.65 5.63 13.49
CA TYR A 113 2.43 6.31 13.96
C TYR A 113 2.66 7.20 15.20
N ARG A 114 3.87 7.19 15.76
CA ARG A 114 4.27 8.01 16.91
C ARG A 114 4.21 9.50 16.59
N ASP A 115 4.52 9.88 15.34
CA ASP A 115 4.50 11.27 14.89
C ASP A 115 3.06 11.81 14.73
N ILE A 116 2.14 10.93 14.31
CA ILE A 116 0.73 11.26 14.05
C ILE A 116 -0.05 11.53 15.35
N THR A 117 0.38 10.91 16.46
CA THR A 117 -0.23 11.09 17.80
C THR A 117 0.48 12.16 18.65
N GLY A 118 1.59 12.73 18.16
CA GLY A 118 2.39 13.76 18.85
C GLY A 118 1.94 15.21 18.60
N GLY A 119 0.91 15.45 17.80
CA GLY A 119 0.42 16.78 17.44
C GLY A 119 -0.45 17.47 18.49
N ARG A 120 0.07 17.73 19.69
CA ARG A 120 -0.15 19.09 20.26
C ARG A 120 1.00 19.93 19.73
N PRO A 121 0.75 21.07 19.05
CA PRO A 121 1.82 21.96 18.67
C PRO A 121 2.50 22.43 19.96
N ARG A 122 3.68 21.90 20.28
CA ARG A 122 4.60 22.62 21.15
C ARG A 122 5.10 23.76 20.29
N GLY A 123 4.34 24.87 20.36
CA GLY A 123 4.84 26.17 20.01
C GLY A 123 6.20 26.33 20.68
N HIS A 124 7.22 26.33 19.85
CA HIS A 124 8.51 26.89 20.13
C HIS A 124 8.27 28.35 20.51
N ILE A 125 8.42 28.68 21.79
CA ILE A 125 8.53 30.06 22.25
C ILE A 125 9.96 30.20 22.75
N GLU A 126 10.86 30.48 21.82
CA GLU A 126 12.07 31.23 22.15
C GLU A 126 11.70 32.71 22.05
N ASN A 127 11.63 33.38 23.21
CA ASN A 127 12.04 34.76 23.45
C ASN A 127 12.24 34.94 24.96
#